data_AF-A0A0G0IY07-F1
#
_entry.id   AF-A0A0G0IY07-F1
#
_cell.length_a   1.000
_cell.length_b   1.000
_cell.length_c   1.000
_cell.angle_alpha   90.00
_cell.angle_beta   90.00
_cell.angle_gamma   90.00
#
_symmetry.space_group_name_H-M   'P 1'
#
loop_
_entity.id
_entity.type
_entity.pdbx_description
1 polymer ?
#
loop_
_entity_poly.entity_id
_entity_poly.type
_entity_poly.pdbx_seq_one_letter_code
_entity_poly.pdbx_strand_id
1 'polypeptide(L)'
;VGRLASDTSIEKDHQTIRIINGTEVIGLGNRLARLITNMGGDVIIVATSDSLIKKSSILYIDKKTYTVERLQKVLGYEVAKEENNAISDITIVIGEDKLNSLPF
;
A
#
# COMPACT_ATOMS: atom_id res chain seq x y z
N VAL A 1 -17.54 12.21 8.63
CA VAL A 1 -16.83 10.98 8.19
C VAL A 1 -16.95 10.90 6.68
N GLY A 2 -15.93 11.35 5.94
CA GLY A 2 -15.96 11.31 4.47
C GLY A 2 -15.69 9.89 4.01
N ARG A 3 -16.66 9.27 3.34
CA ARG A 3 -16.42 8.00 2.63
C ARG A 3 -15.34 8.26 1.59
N LEU A 4 -14.18 7.63 1.72
CA LEU A 4 -13.27 7.45 0.60
C LEU A 4 -14.02 6.56 -0.39
N ALA A 5 -14.73 7.18 -1.32
CA ALA A 5 -15.46 6.50 -2.37
C ALA A 5 -14.47 5.77 -3.30
N SER A 6 -14.96 4.75 -4.00
CA SER A 6 -14.21 4.12 -5.10
C SER A 6 -13.70 5.21 -6.06
N ASP A 7 -12.41 5.14 -6.36
CA ASP A 7 -11.74 6.01 -7.30
C ASP A 7 -11.56 5.24 -8.60
N THR A 8 -12.45 5.50 -9.57
CA THR A 8 -12.43 4.78 -10.86
C THR A 8 -11.09 4.89 -11.60
N SER A 9 -10.23 5.86 -11.25
CA SER A 9 -8.89 5.99 -11.83
C SER A 9 -7.94 4.93 -11.27
N ILE A 10 -8.10 4.55 -10.00
CA ILE A 10 -7.35 3.44 -9.39
C ILE A 10 -7.75 2.12 -10.06
N GLU A 11 -9.05 1.90 -10.24
CA GLU A 11 -9.56 0.69 -10.90
C GLU A 11 -9.03 0.55 -12.34
N LYS A 12 -8.99 1.65 -13.10
CA LYS A 12 -8.49 1.70 -14.49
C LYS A 12 -7.01 1.44 -14.65
N ASP A 13 -6.20 1.75 -13.63
CA ASP A 13 -4.77 1.45 -13.66
C ASP A 13 -4.52 -0.07 -13.64
N HIS A 14 -5.48 -0.86 -13.13
CA HIS A 14 -5.41 -2.33 -13.04
C HIS A 14 -4.12 -2.86 -12.40
N GLN A 15 -3.55 -2.11 -11.46
CA GLN A 15 -2.31 -2.47 -10.80
C GLN A 15 -2.58 -3.39 -9.61
N THR A 16 -1.83 -4.48 -9.57
CA THR A 16 -1.81 -5.43 -8.47
C THR A 16 -0.98 -4.90 -7.30
N ILE A 17 -1.50 -5.09 -6.09
CA ILE A 17 -0.91 -4.55 -4.87
C ILE A 17 -0.59 -5.68 -3.90
N ARG A 18 0.65 -5.71 -3.43
CA ARG A 18 1.11 -6.51 -2.29
C ARG A 18 1.26 -5.62 -1.08
N ILE A 19 0.86 -6.13 0.09
CA ILE A 19 1.08 -5.48 1.38
C ILE A 19 2.02 -6.34 2.22
N ILE A 20 3.02 -5.70 2.83
CA ILE A 20 3.94 -6.30 3.79
C ILE A 20 3.79 -5.56 5.12
N ASN A 21 3.30 -6.26 6.15
CA ASN A 21 3.29 -5.76 7.52
C ASN A 21 4.66 -5.96 8.16
N GLY A 22 5.43 -4.89 8.32
CA GLY A 22 6.72 -4.89 9.02
C GLY A 22 6.61 -4.53 10.50
N THR A 23 5.43 -4.68 11.12
CA THR A 23 5.17 -4.31 12.52
C THR A 23 4.65 -5.50 13.32
N GLU A 24 4.65 -5.39 14.65
CA GLU A 24 4.04 -6.39 15.54
C GLU A 24 2.51 -6.32 15.62
N VAL A 25 1.88 -5.34 14.96
CA VAL A 25 0.44 -5.11 15.08
C VAL A 25 -0.33 -6.10 14.21
N ILE A 26 -0.99 -7.05 14.89
CA ILE A 26 -1.78 -8.10 14.25
C ILE A 26 -2.96 -7.50 13.49
N GLY A 27 -3.15 -7.98 12.25
CA GLY A 27 -4.27 -7.58 11.38
C GLY A 27 -4.09 -6.22 10.72
N LEU A 28 -2.99 -5.50 10.95
CA LEU A 28 -2.75 -4.18 10.38
C LEU A 28 -2.74 -4.20 8.84
N GLY A 29 -2.04 -5.16 8.24
CA GLY A 29 -2.03 -5.36 6.78
C GLY A 29 -3.43 -5.59 6.20
N ASN A 30 -4.31 -6.32 6.89
CA ASN A 30 -5.68 -6.57 6.45
C ASN A 30 -6.57 -5.32 6.53
N ARG A 31 -6.32 -4.43 7.49
CA ARG A 31 -7.04 -3.15 7.56
C ARG A 31 -6.64 -2.24 6.41
N LEU A 32 -5.35 -2.17 6.10
CA LEU A 32 -4.85 -1.46 4.92
C LEU A 32 -5.42 -2.06 3.63
N ALA A 33 -5.44 -3.39 3.51
CA ALA A 33 -6.03 -4.07 2.36
C ALA A 33 -7.47 -3.64 2.14
N ARG A 34 -8.28 -3.61 3.21
CA ARG A 34 -9.68 -3.17 3.15
C ARG A 34 -9.81 -1.71 2.71
N LEU A 35 -8.96 -0.82 3.23
CA LEU A 35 -8.93 0.58 2.78
C LEU A 35 -8.66 0.67 1.27
N ILE A 36 -7.64 -0.01 0.78
CA ILE A 36 -7.22 0.01 -0.62
C ILE A 36 -8.29 -0.60 -1.53
N THR A 37 -8.86 -1.75 -1.13
CA THR A 37 -9.97 -2.38 -1.87
C THR A 37 -11.17 -1.43 -1.96
N ASN A 38 -11.51 -0.73 -0.88
CA ASN A 38 -12.60 0.26 -0.89
C ASN A 38 -12.29 1.47 -1.79
N MET A 39 -11.02 1.79 -2.03
CA MET A 39 -10.58 2.82 -2.97
C MET A 39 -10.57 2.33 -4.43
N GLY A 40 -10.80 1.03 -4.68
CA GLY A 40 -10.79 0.43 -6.02
C GLY A 40 -9.48 -0.28 -6.39
N GLY A 41 -8.54 -0.45 -5.45
CA GLY A 41 -7.27 -1.15 -5.71
C GLY A 41 -7.39 -2.66 -5.61
N ASP A 42 -6.58 -3.38 -6.40
CA ASP A 42 -6.54 -4.84 -6.43
C ASP A 42 -5.44 -5.39 -5.50
N VAL A 43 -5.82 -5.80 -4.28
CA VAL A 43 -4.88 -6.35 -3.30
C VAL A 43 -4.81 -7.87 -3.44
N ILE A 44 -3.71 -8.36 -3.99
CA ILE A 44 -3.53 -9.80 -4.29
C ILE A 44 -2.79 -10.56 -3.18
N ILE A 45 -1.98 -9.87 -2.37
CA ILE A 45 -1.16 -10.49 -1.31
C ILE A 45 -1.12 -9.59 -0.07
N VAL A 46 -1.37 -10.19 1.09
CA VAL A 46 -1.07 -9.59 2.40
C VAL A 46 -0.14 -10.54 3.14
N ALA A 47 1.06 -10.06 3.46
CA ALA A 47 2.09 -10.82 4.15
C ALA A 47 2.58 -10.06 5.39
N THR A 48 3.22 -10.78 6.31
CA THR A 48 3.96 -10.20 7.44
C THR A 48 5.45 -10.46 7.19
N SER A 49 6.29 -9.47 7.49
CA SER A 49 7.74 -9.60 7.41
C SER A 49 8.27 -10.47 8.55
N ASP A 50 9.34 -11.23 8.30
CA ASP A 50 10.05 -12.00 9.34
C ASP A 50 10.81 -11.09 10.32
N SER A 51 11.00 -9.82 9.97
CA SER A 51 11.68 -8.81 10.80
C SER A 51 10.92 -7.49 10.82
N LEU A 52 11.12 -6.72 11.90
CA LEU A 52 10.54 -5.38 12.05
C LEU A 52 11.16 -4.39 11.07
N ILE A 53 10.31 -3.62 10.40
CA ILE A 53 10.69 -2.62 9.42
C ILE A 53 10.42 -1.24 10.01
N LYS A 54 11.45 -0.39 10.03
CA LYS A 54 11.35 0.94 10.67
C LYS A 54 10.58 1.95 9.84
N LYS A 55 10.70 1.91 8.51
CA LYS A 55 10.14 2.91 7.60
C LYS A 55 9.08 2.31 6.68
N SER A 56 7.97 3.01 6.56
CA SER A 56 6.89 2.69 5.62
C SER A 56 7.21 3.20 4.22
N SER A 57 6.89 2.41 3.20
CA SER A 57 7.19 2.76 1.81
C SER A 57 6.13 2.23 0.84
N ILE A 58 6.06 2.89 -0.32
CA ILE A 58 5.35 2.41 -1.50
C ILE A 58 6.39 2.21 -2.59
N LEU A 59 6.57 0.96 -2.99
CA LEU A 59 7.47 0.55 -4.06
C LEU A 59 6.62 0.29 -5.30
N TYR A 60 7.07 0.74 -6.47
CA TYR A 60 6.38 0.50 -7.73
C TYR A 60 7.36 0.02 -8.80
N ILE A 61 6.88 -0.81 -9.72
CA ILE A 61 7.63 -1.21 -10.91
C ILE A 61 7.30 -0.29 -12.10
N ASP A 62 8.20 -0.24 -13.07
CA ASP A 62 8.07 0.51 -14.32
C ASP A 62 7.82 2.02 -14.16
N LYS A 63 6.56 2.45 -14.11
CA LYS A 63 6.13 3.85 -14.14
C LYS A 63 5.35 4.21 -12.89
N LYS A 64 5.54 5.44 -12.42
CA LYS A 64 4.70 6.01 -11.37
C LYS A 64 3.33 6.33 -11.95
N THR A 65 2.30 5.61 -11.52
CA THR A 65 0.91 5.74 -12.00
C THR A 65 0.09 6.64 -11.09
N TYR A 66 -1.17 6.90 -11.50
CA TYR A 66 -2.13 7.60 -10.67
C TYR A 66 -2.35 6.87 -9.34
N THR A 67 -2.45 5.54 -9.35
CA THR A 67 -2.62 4.72 -8.15
C THR A 67 -1.48 4.92 -7.16
N VAL A 68 -0.23 4.91 -7.62
CA VAL A 68 0.93 5.19 -6.75
C VAL A 68 0.86 6.59 -6.15
N GLU A 69 0.54 7.61 -6.95
CA GLU A 69 0.38 8.98 -6.46
C GLU A 69 -0.77 9.14 -5.46
N ARG A 70 -1.88 8.43 -5.70
CA ARG A 70 -3.07 8.49 -4.86
C ARG A 70 -2.80 7.82 -3.51
N LEU A 71 -2.20 6.64 -3.52
CA LEU A 71 -1.77 5.92 -2.31
C LEU A 71 -0.73 6.73 -1.53
N GLN A 72 0.22 7.37 -2.21
CA GLN A 72 1.18 8.27 -1.56
C GLN A 72 0.48 9.40 -0.80
N LYS A 73 -0.52 10.05 -1.40
CA LYS A 73 -1.27 11.14 -0.77
C LYS A 73 -2.11 10.67 0.43
N VAL A 74 -2.69 9.48 0.34
CA VAL A 74 -3.56 8.93 1.41
C VAL A 74 -2.72 8.40 2.57
N LEU A 75 -1.64 7.68 2.29
CA LEU A 75 -0.82 7.02 3.30
C LEU A 75 0.30 7.91 3.84
N GLY A 76 0.76 8.90 3.05
CA GLY A 76 1.89 9.75 3.41
C GLY A 76 3.21 8.99 3.52
N TYR A 77 3.39 7.93 2.74
CA TYR A 77 4.58 7.08 2.72
C TYR A 77 5.58 7.59 1.66
N GLU A 78 6.87 7.31 1.86
CA GLU A 78 7.87 7.55 0.84
C GLU A 78 7.64 6.61 -0.35
N VAL A 79 7.90 7.10 -1.57
CA VAL A 79 7.70 6.33 -2.79
C VAL A 79 9.03 6.14 -3.49
N ALA A 80 9.34 4.91 -3.87
CA ALA A 80 10.53 4.57 -4.64
C ALA A 80 10.21 3.61 -5.79
N LYS A 81 11.00 3.66 -6.85
CA LYS A 81 10.95 2.67 -7.92
C LYS A 81 11.75 1.44 -7.50
N GLU A 82 11.21 0.25 -7.71
CA GLU A 82 11.89 -1.02 -7.45
C GLU A 82 12.35 -1.66 -8.77
N GLU A 83 13.42 -2.46 -8.71
CA GLU A 83 13.91 -3.22 -9.87
C GLU A 83 13.04 -4.46 -10.16
N ASN A 84 13.15 -4.96 -11.39
CA ASN A 84 12.10 -5.69 -12.10
C ASN A 84 11.86 -7.17 -11.69
N ASN A 85 11.86 -7.48 -10.39
CA ASN A 85 11.60 -8.82 -9.84
C ASN A 85 10.43 -8.85 -8.83
N ALA A 86 9.54 -7.86 -8.87
CA ALA A 86 8.40 -7.78 -7.96
C ALA A 86 7.29 -8.77 -8.36
N ILE A 87 6.59 -9.31 -7.36
CA ILE A 87 5.44 -10.23 -7.53
C ILE A 87 4.15 -9.46 -7.89
N SER A 88 4.17 -8.14 -7.72
CA SER A 88 3.04 -7.23 -7.94
C SER A 88 3.54 -5.89 -8.48
N ASP A 89 2.64 -5.11 -9.08
CA ASP A 89 2.98 -3.80 -9.64
C ASP A 89 3.37 -2.78 -8.57
N ILE A 90 2.75 -2.90 -7.39
CA ILE A 90 2.98 -2.06 -6.23
C ILE A 90 3.21 -2.93 -5.00
N THR A 91 4.25 -2.64 -4.23
CA THR A 91 4.46 -3.20 -2.89
C THR A 91 4.33 -2.10 -1.85
N ILE A 92 3.43 -2.27 -0.88
CA ILE A 92 3.28 -1.34 0.24
C ILE A 92 3.85 -2.01 1.48
N VAL A 93 4.86 -1.37 2.07
CA VAL A 93 5.47 -1.81 3.32
C VAL A 93 4.98 -0.90 4.44
N ILE A 94 4.39 -1.50 5.47
CA ILE A 94 3.98 -0.78 6.68
C ILE A 94 5.12 -0.92 7.70
N GLY A 95 5.78 0.20 8.00
CA GLY A 95 6.80 0.29 9.02
C GLY A 95 6.28 0.90 10.33
N GLU A 96 7.10 0.81 11.37
CA GLU A 96 6.75 1.30 12.70
C GLU A 96 6.55 2.83 12.77
N ASP A 97 7.18 3.58 11.87
CA ASP A 97 7.13 5.05 11.80
C ASP A 97 5.72 5.63 11.57
N LYS A 98 4.77 4.82 11.08
CA LYS A 98 3.41 5.28 10.73
C LYS A 98 2.31 4.75 11.64
N LEU A 99 2.64 4.01 12.70
CA LEU A 99 1.65 3.44 13.62
C LEU A 99 0.74 4.48 14.28
N ASN A 100 1.26 5.70 14.52
CA ASN A 100 0.50 6.78 15.16
C ASN A 100 -0.24 7.69 14.17
N SER A 101 -0.18 7.43 12.87
CA SER A 101 -0.74 8.28 11.81
C SER A 101 -1.46 7.49 10.71
N LEU A 102 -2.02 6.33 11.07
CA LEU A 102 -2.75 5.47 10.15
C LEU A 102 -4.10 6.08 9.73
N PRO A 103 -4.42 6.12 8.42
CA PRO A 103 -5.70 6.62 7.95
C PRO A 103 -6.85 5.58 8.02
N PHE A 104 -6.69 4.48 8.77
CA PHE A 104 -7.60 3.32 8.81
C PHE A 104 -7.64 2.59 10.16
#